data_AF-A0A527I5R9-F1
#
_entry.id   AF-A0A527I5R9-F1
#
_cell.length_a   1.000
_cell.length_b   1.000
_cell.length_c   1.000
_cell.angle_alpha   90.00
_cell.angle_beta   90.00
_cell.angle_gamma   90.00
#
_symmetry.space_group_name_H-M   'P 1'
#
loop_
_entity.id
_entity.type
_entity.pdbx_description
1 polymer ?
#
loop_
_entity_poly.entity_id
_entity_poly.type
_entity_poly.pdbx_seq_one_letter_code
_entity_poly.pdbx_strand_id
1 'polypeptide(L)'
;MKIISLTTYIVPPRWLFLKIETDAGVTGWGEPVVEGRALTVEAAVKELGDYLIGKDPRLIEDHWTVMHRGGFYRGGPILMSAIAGIDQALWDIKGKALGVPVHELLGGKLRDTIKVYSWIGGD
;
A
#
# COMPACT_ATOMS: atom_id res chain seq x y z
N MET A 1 -14.93 -11.36 0.82
CA MET A 1 -13.80 -10.67 1.45
C MET A 1 -14.06 -9.19 1.35
N LYS A 2 -14.09 -8.50 2.50
CA LYS A 2 -14.28 -7.06 2.62
C LYS A 2 -13.21 -6.48 3.53
N ILE A 3 -12.76 -5.26 3.23
CA ILE A 3 -11.87 -4.51 4.10
C ILE A 3 -12.64 -4.07 5.35
N ILE A 4 -12.07 -4.28 6.53
CA ILE A 4 -12.71 -3.94 7.82
C ILE A 4 -11.94 -2.86 8.59
N SER A 5 -10.64 -2.72 8.36
CA SER A 5 -9.82 -1.71 9.03
C SER A 5 -8.58 -1.37 8.20
N LEU A 6 -8.11 -0.14 8.40
CA LEU A 6 -6.80 0.33 8.01
C LEU A 6 -6.13 0.86 9.28
N THR A 7 -4.90 0.45 9.57
CA THR A 7 -4.15 0.90 10.75
C THR A 7 -2.74 1.29 10.34
N THR A 8 -2.35 2.51 10.68
CA THR A 8 -1.01 3.03 10.46
C THR A 8 -0.13 2.84 11.68
N TYR A 9 1.17 2.64 11.44
CA TYR A 9 2.20 2.51 12.47
C TYR A 9 3.38 3.39 12.10
N ILE A 10 3.60 4.47 12.87
CA ILE A 10 4.81 5.27 12.76
C ILE A 10 5.93 4.52 13.47
N VAL A 11 7.00 4.19 12.73
CA VAL A 11 8.11 3.38 13.22
C VAL A 11 9.42 4.16 13.09
N PRO A 12 10.21 4.32 14.16
CA PRO A 12 11.54 4.92 14.07
C PRO A 12 12.46 4.17 13.06
N PRO A 13 13.36 4.86 12.35
CA PRO A 13 13.64 6.29 12.49
C PRO A 13 12.69 7.18 11.68
N ARG A 14 12.04 6.67 10.63
CA ARG A 14 11.27 7.51 9.68
C ARG A 14 10.24 6.74 8.85
N TRP A 15 9.81 5.56 9.28
CA TRP A 15 8.88 4.72 8.54
C TRP A 15 7.43 4.94 8.95
N LEU A 16 6.54 4.62 8.02
CA LEU A 16 5.11 4.54 8.26
C LEU A 16 4.62 3.26 7.57
N PHE A 17 4.22 2.28 8.38
CA PHE A 17 3.58 1.06 7.88
C PHE A 17 2.06 1.20 7.89
N LEU A 18 1.42 0.54 6.94
CA LEU A 18 -0.03 0.42 6.82
C LEU A 18 -0.40 -1.05 6.86
N LYS A 19 -1.30 -1.41 7.76
CA LYS A 19 -1.97 -2.71 7.82
C LYS A 19 -3.41 -2.57 7.34
N ILE A 20 -3.83 -3.36 6.37
CA ILE A 20 -5.22 -3.48 5.93
C ILE A 20 -5.74 -4.87 6.33
N GLU A 21 -6.83 -4.92 7.09
CA GLU A 21 -7.44 -6.18 7.53
C GLU A 21 -8.75 -6.44 6.80
N THR A 22 -9.07 -7.73 6.64
CA THR A 22 -10.29 -8.18 5.96
C THR A 22 -11.14 -9.05 6.86
N ASP A 23 -12.44 -9.12 6.56
CA ASP A 23 -13.41 -10.02 7.22
C ASP A 23 -13.10 -11.52 7.05
N ALA A 24 -12.20 -11.87 6.13
CA ALA A 24 -11.76 -13.23 5.87
C ALA A 24 -10.46 -13.60 6.63
N GLY A 25 -9.94 -12.71 7.49
CA GLY A 25 -8.71 -12.93 8.25
C GLY A 25 -7.42 -12.79 7.43
N VAL A 26 -7.50 -12.36 6.17
CA VAL A 26 -6.32 -12.03 5.36
C VAL A 26 -5.92 -10.58 5.61
N THR A 27 -4.63 -10.34 5.81
CA THR A 27 -4.07 -9.02 6.11
C THR A 27 -3.00 -8.64 5.08
N GLY A 28 -3.06 -7.39 4.62
CA GLY A 28 -2.09 -6.79 3.72
C GLY A 28 -1.23 -5.74 4.41
N TRP A 29 0.02 -5.64 3.98
CA TRP A 29 0.97 -4.64 4.44
C TRP A 29 1.47 -3.74 3.32
N GLY A 30 1.60 -2.45 3.61
CA GLY A 30 2.24 -1.46 2.75
C GLY A 30 3.02 -0.43 3.55
N GLU A 31 3.79 0.39 2.85
CA GLU A 31 4.71 1.37 3.43
C GLU A 31 4.53 2.75 2.76
N PRO A 32 3.48 3.51 3.12
CA PRO A 32 3.31 4.87 2.63
C PRO A 32 4.25 5.81 3.37
N VAL A 33 5.31 6.32 2.74
CA VAL A 33 6.20 7.29 3.39
C VAL A 33 6.56 8.46 2.46
N VAL A 34 6.53 9.66 3.03
CA VAL A 34 7.28 10.82 2.56
C VAL A 34 8.13 11.27 3.74
N GLU A 35 9.45 11.20 3.60
CA GLU A 35 10.36 11.54 4.69
C GLU A 35 10.14 12.99 5.16
N GLY A 36 10.04 13.17 6.48
CA GLY A 36 9.74 14.46 7.09
C GLY A 36 8.27 14.92 6.98
N ARG A 37 7.37 14.10 6.41
CA ARG A 37 5.93 14.38 6.29
C ARG A 37 5.04 13.18 6.66
N ALA A 38 5.52 12.27 7.51
CA ALA A 38 4.82 11.03 7.88
C ALA A 38 3.40 11.28 8.41
N LEU A 39 3.19 12.26 9.29
CA LEU A 39 1.85 12.58 9.83
C LEU A 39 0.87 13.07 8.76
N THR A 40 1.36 13.81 7.77
CA THR A 40 0.53 14.26 6.64
C THR A 40 0.14 13.10 5.73
N VAL A 41 1.06 12.16 5.50
CA VAL A 41 0.78 10.93 4.75
C VAL A 41 -0.18 10.03 5.52
N GLU A 42 -0.03 9.89 6.83
CA GLU A 42 -0.96 9.13 7.68
C GLU A 42 -2.38 9.69 7.61
N ALA A 43 -2.54 11.02 7.70
CA ALA A 43 -3.85 11.65 7.54
C ALA A 43 -4.46 11.35 6.16
N ALA A 44 -3.68 11.43 5.09
CA ALA A 44 -4.14 11.11 3.74
C ALA A 44 -4.53 9.63 3.59
N VAL A 45 -3.78 8.70 4.20
CA VAL A 45 -4.16 7.27 4.24
C VAL A 45 -5.50 7.07 4.93
N LYS A 46 -5.75 7.78 6.04
CA LYS A 46 -7.02 7.71 6.76
C LYS A 46 -8.19 8.22 5.91
N GLU A 47 -8.04 9.39 5.28
CA GLU A 47 -9.07 9.98 4.41
C GLU A 47 -9.40 9.08 3.21
N LEU A 48 -8.39 8.50 2.56
CA LEU A 48 -8.60 7.54 1.47
C LEU A 48 -9.17 6.20 1.99
N GLY A 49 -8.81 5.82 3.22
CA GLY A 49 -9.26 4.60 3.89
C GLY A 49 -10.77 4.56 4.13
N ASP A 50 -11.41 5.70 4.38
CA ASP A 50 -12.86 5.79 4.58
C ASP A 50 -13.64 5.24 3.37
N TYR A 51 -13.13 5.48 2.15
CA TYR A 51 -13.71 4.91 0.93
C TYR A 51 -13.58 3.38 0.87
N LEU A 52 -12.51 2.80 1.43
CA LEU A 52 -12.17 1.39 1.28
C LEU A 52 -12.95 0.47 2.22
N ILE A 53 -13.44 0.99 3.36
CA ILE A 53 -14.19 0.18 4.34
C ILE A 53 -15.41 -0.49 3.69
N GLY A 54 -15.53 -1.80 3.89
CA GLY A 54 -16.61 -2.62 3.34
C GLY A 54 -16.43 -3.04 1.87
N LYS A 55 -15.39 -2.58 1.17
CA LYS A 55 -15.13 -2.93 -0.23
C LYS A 55 -14.32 -4.21 -0.38
N ASP A 56 -14.46 -4.85 -1.54
CA ASP A 56 -13.66 -6.02 -1.90
C ASP A 56 -12.21 -5.61 -2.23
N PRO A 57 -11.20 -6.01 -1.45
CA PRO A 57 -9.81 -5.59 -1.66
C PRO A 57 -9.21 -6.06 -2.99
N ARG A 58 -9.84 -7.01 -3.68
CA ARG A 58 -9.32 -7.61 -4.92
C ARG A 58 -9.50 -6.71 -6.14
N LEU A 59 -10.38 -5.71 -6.07
CA LEU A 59 -10.65 -4.73 -7.13
C LEU A 59 -9.61 -3.60 -7.17
N ILE A 60 -8.33 -3.96 -7.16
CA ILE A 60 -7.20 -3.02 -6.97
C ILE A 60 -7.24 -1.84 -7.94
N GLU A 61 -7.42 -2.09 -9.24
CA GLU A 61 -7.46 -1.03 -10.26
C GLU A 61 -8.65 -0.07 -10.11
N ASP A 62 -9.80 -0.58 -9.63
CA ASP A 62 -10.97 0.25 -9.33
C ASP A 62 -10.65 1.18 -8.14
N HIS A 63 -10.12 0.62 -7.05
CA HIS A 63 -9.73 1.40 -5.88
C HIS A 63 -8.66 2.43 -6.22
N TRP A 64 -7.62 2.03 -6.96
CA TRP A 64 -6.56 2.93 -7.39
C TRP A 64 -7.13 4.08 -8.22
N THR A 65 -8.00 3.78 -9.18
CA THR A 65 -8.62 4.79 -10.05
C THR A 65 -9.47 5.78 -9.25
N VAL A 66 -10.28 5.29 -8.30
CA VAL A 66 -11.11 6.16 -7.46
C VAL A 66 -10.26 7.02 -6.53
N MET A 67 -9.26 6.45 -5.85
CA MET A 67 -8.38 7.23 -4.97
C MET A 67 -7.58 8.27 -5.75
N HIS A 68 -7.12 7.96 -6.97
CA HIS A 68 -6.30 8.87 -7.77
C HIS A 68 -7.12 9.97 -8.46
N ARG A 69 -8.36 9.68 -8.88
CA ARG A 69 -9.13 10.56 -9.80
C ARG A 69 -10.55 10.91 -9.33
N GLY A 70 -11.06 10.25 -8.28
CA GLY A 70 -12.46 10.35 -7.86
C GLY A 70 -12.76 11.44 -6.83
N GLY A 71 -11.77 11.80 -6.00
CA GLY A 71 -11.98 12.72 -4.87
C GLY A 71 -11.82 14.20 -5.20
N PHE A 72 -10.75 14.58 -5.91
CA PHE A 72 -10.44 15.98 -6.25
C PHE A 72 -9.27 16.10 -7.26
N TYR A 73 -8.51 17.19 -7.21
CA TYR A 73 -7.25 17.34 -7.95
C TYR A 73 -6.30 16.15 -7.73
N ARG A 74 -5.56 15.80 -8.77
CA ARG A 74 -4.85 14.52 -8.84
C ARG A 74 -3.46 14.62 -8.21
N GLY A 75 -3.17 13.68 -7.32
CA GLY A 75 -1.80 13.30 -6.95
C GLY A 75 -1.03 14.32 -6.12
N GLY A 76 0.28 14.45 -6.42
CA GLY A 76 1.25 15.09 -5.54
C GLY A 76 1.89 14.09 -4.56
N PRO A 77 2.97 14.50 -3.87
CA PRO A 77 3.80 13.58 -3.09
C PRO A 77 3.04 12.91 -1.94
N ILE A 78 2.14 13.65 -1.28
CA ILE A 78 1.35 13.13 -0.16
C ILE A 78 0.34 12.09 -0.64
N LEU A 79 -0.55 12.47 -1.57
CA LEU A 79 -1.61 11.57 -2.05
C LEU A 79 -1.04 10.34 -2.77
N MET A 80 -0.01 10.51 -3.60
CA MET A 80 0.59 9.37 -4.30
C MET A 80 1.32 8.42 -3.34
N SER A 81 1.93 8.93 -2.26
CA SER A 81 2.54 8.08 -1.23
C SER A 81 1.49 7.29 -0.45
N ALA A 82 0.38 7.94 -0.06
CA ALA A 82 -0.75 7.27 0.59
C ALA A 82 -1.35 6.16 -0.31
N ILE A 83 -1.61 6.49 -1.59
CA ILE A 83 -2.12 5.53 -2.58
C ILE A 83 -1.14 4.36 -2.76
N ALA A 84 0.17 4.63 -2.84
CA ALA A 84 1.17 3.57 -3.01
C ALA A 84 1.19 2.58 -1.83
N GLY A 85 1.12 3.07 -0.58
CA GLY A 85 1.04 2.19 0.59
C GLY A 85 -0.23 1.36 0.62
N ILE A 86 -1.37 1.94 0.22
CA ILE A 86 -2.63 1.20 0.09
C ILE A 86 -2.51 0.12 -1.00
N ASP A 87 -2.02 0.48 -2.18
CA ASP A 87 -1.88 -0.43 -3.33
C ASP A 87 -0.99 -1.63 -3.00
N GLN A 88 0.15 -1.40 -2.34
CA GLN A 88 1.02 -2.47 -1.82
C GLN A 88 0.27 -3.44 -0.92
N ALA A 89 -0.50 -2.92 0.04
CA ALA A 89 -1.28 -3.75 0.96
C ALA A 89 -2.39 -4.54 0.25
N LEU A 90 -3.05 -3.95 -0.74
CA LEU A 90 -4.07 -4.64 -1.54
C LEU A 90 -3.46 -5.76 -2.41
N TRP A 91 -2.29 -5.55 -3.00
CA TRP A 91 -1.55 -6.59 -3.72
C TRP A 91 -1.06 -7.70 -2.80
N ASP A 92 -0.59 -7.37 -1.60
CA ASP A 92 -0.21 -8.34 -0.57
C ASP A 92 -1.42 -9.20 -0.15
N ILE A 93 -2.61 -8.60 0.07
CA ILE A 93 -3.86 -9.34 0.30
C ILE A 93 -4.17 -10.27 -0.87
N LYS A 94 -4.08 -9.78 -2.12
CA LYS A 94 -4.40 -10.59 -3.30
C LYS A 94 -3.46 -11.79 -3.46
N GLY A 95 -2.15 -11.58 -3.27
CA GLY A 95 -1.16 -12.66 -3.29
C GLY A 95 -1.43 -13.71 -2.22
N LYS A 96 -1.64 -13.28 -0.96
CA LYS A 96 -1.97 -14.18 0.16
C LYS A 96 -3.28 -14.94 -0.07
N ALA A 97 -4.32 -14.26 -0.55
CA ALA A 97 -5.62 -14.87 -0.81
C ALA A 97 -5.57 -15.93 -1.93
N LEU A 98 -4.63 -15.78 -2.88
CA LEU A 98 -4.42 -16.74 -3.98
C LEU A 98 -3.29 -17.75 -3.70
N GLY A 99 -2.59 -17.61 -2.57
CA GLY A 99 -1.49 -18.51 -2.19
C GLY A 99 -0.25 -18.40 -3.09
N VAL A 100 -0.03 -17.25 -3.73
CA VAL A 100 1.09 -17.04 -4.67
C VAL A 100 1.81 -15.71 -4.39
N PRO A 101 3.12 -15.62 -4.67
CA PRO A 101 3.82 -14.34 -4.59
C PRO A 101 3.32 -13.37 -5.67
N VAL A 102 3.35 -12.07 -5.38
CA VAL A 102 2.78 -11.03 -6.27
C VAL A 102 3.37 -11.08 -7.69
N HIS A 103 4.66 -11.42 -7.86
CA HIS A 103 5.26 -11.50 -9.19
C HIS A 103 4.63 -12.57 -10.09
N GLU A 104 4.06 -13.66 -9.54
CA GLU A 104 3.32 -14.66 -10.33
C GLU A 104 2.02 -14.07 -10.89
N LEU A 105 1.38 -13.17 -10.14
CA LEU A 105 0.20 -12.43 -10.61
C LEU A 105 0.55 -11.40 -11.70
N LEU A 106 1.81 -10.95 -11.74
CA LEU A 106 2.33 -9.98 -12.70
C LEU A 106 2.95 -10.63 -13.95
N GLY A 107 2.67 -11.91 -14.20
CA GLY A 107 3.14 -12.63 -15.39
C GLY A 107 4.31 -13.58 -15.15
N GLY A 108 4.69 -13.80 -13.90
CA GLY A 108 5.68 -14.81 -13.53
C GLY A 108 7.13 -14.32 -13.58
N LYS A 109 8.02 -15.25 -13.24
CA LYS A 109 9.44 -15.00 -13.09
C LYS A 109 10.16 -14.79 -14.43
N LEU A 110 10.94 -13.71 -14.54
CA LEU A 110 11.83 -13.43 -15.68
C LEU A 110 13.31 -13.74 -15.39
N ARG A 111 13.69 -13.96 -14.12
CA ARG A 111 15.08 -14.18 -13.67
C ARG A 111 15.13 -14.83 -12.28
N ASP A 112 16.21 -15.55 -11.97
CA ASP A 112 16.40 -16.21 -10.67
C ASP A 112 16.77 -15.28 -9.52
N THR A 113 17.52 -14.23 -9.79
CA THR A 113 18.01 -13.28 -8.79
C THR A 113 17.97 -11.85 -9.32
N ILE A 114 18.00 -10.87 -8.43
CA ILE A 114 18.11 -9.44 -8.75
C ILE A 114 19.44 -8.94 -8.16
N LYS A 115 20.29 -8.35 -9.01
CA LYS A 115 21.53 -7.71 -8.56
C LYS A 115 21.20 -6.41 -7.82
N VAL A 116 21.76 -6.22 -6.63
CA VAL A 116 21.56 -5.04 -5.78
C VAL A 116 22.87 -4.28 -5.55
N TYR A 117 22.77 -3.03 -5.11
CA TYR A 117 23.90 -2.19 -4.67
C TYR A 117 23.54 -1.51 -3.34
N SER A 118 24.55 -1.08 -2.58
CA SER A 118 24.35 -0.43 -1.27
C SER A 118 24.87 1.00 -1.31
N TRP A 119 24.21 1.89 -0.58
CA TRP A 119 24.78 3.18 -0.24
C TRP A 119 25.99 2.96 0.68
N ILE A 120 27.10 3.63 0.38
CA ILE A 120 28.30 3.68 1.22
C ILE A 120 28.47 5.12 1.65
N GLY A 121 28.40 5.36 2.96
CA GLY A 121 28.69 6.65 3.57
C GLY A 121 30.18 6.87 3.81
N GLY A 122 30.52 8.08 4.20
CA GLY A 122 31.85 8.53 4.61
C GLY A 122 31.75 10.02 4.89
N ASP A 123 32.12 10.42 6.11
CA ASP A 123 32.09 11.82 6.54
C ASP A 123 33.14 12.68 5.80
#